data_AF-A0A6J8B0Q1-F1
#
_entry.id   AF-A0A6J8B0Q1-F1
#
_cell.length_a   1.000
_cell.length_b   1.000
_cell.length_c   1.000
_cell.angle_alpha   90.00
_cell.angle_beta   90.00
_cell.angle_gamma   90.00
#
_symmetry.space_group_name_H-M   'P 1'
#
loop_
_entity.id
_entity.type
_entity.pdbx_description
1 polymer ?
#
loop_
_entity_poly.entity_id
_entity_poly.type
_entity_poly.pdbx_seq_one_letter_code
_entity_poly.pdbx_strand_id
1 'polypeptide(L)'
;MSQELEDTLAKLLVPDNNTIQQATQQLKELFKDPDIIPGLFKVLGLSQVPQVRQYAAVLIRRKIQKSRHWHAQSVVIQQNIRENILQILLQESEKNVRNAIAQVVATVAKHDLPKNQWPQLFQFLTAYTKSQNPVEREEVSGASGPVHVKTQRGILTPNTINMAAMMYMFASFIQSVTQIVVGMQQMVTHFAA
;
A
#
# COMPACT_ATOMS: atom_id res chain seq x y z
N MET A 1 5.12 -2.16 -23.45
CA MET A 1 4.39 -2.76 -22.32
C MET A 1 3.68 -1.74 -21.43
N SER A 2 4.34 -0.82 -20.71
CA SER A 2 3.65 0.08 -19.77
C SER A 2 2.62 1.01 -20.43
N GLN A 3 2.93 1.57 -21.61
CA GLN A 3 1.98 2.41 -22.36
C GLN A 3 0.74 1.63 -22.80
N GLU A 4 0.94 0.45 -23.39
CA GLU A 4 -0.16 -0.43 -23.81
C GLU A 4 -1.04 -0.85 -22.63
N LEU A 5 -0.43 -1.09 -21.47
CA LEU A 5 -1.14 -1.40 -20.25
C LEU A 5 -1.97 -0.20 -19.77
N GLU A 6 -1.39 1.00 -19.75
CA GLU A 6 -2.10 2.24 -19.41
C GLU A 6 -3.32 2.46 -20.32
N ASP A 7 -3.15 2.33 -21.64
CA ASP A 7 -4.22 2.47 -22.62
C ASP A 7 -5.33 1.41 -22.41
N THR A 8 -4.93 0.18 -22.11
CA THR A 8 -5.87 -0.92 -21.81
C THR A 8 -6.67 -0.62 -20.54
N LEU A 9 -6.02 -0.15 -19.47
CA LEU A 9 -6.67 0.20 -18.22
C LEU A 9 -7.59 1.42 -18.41
N ALA A 10 -7.21 2.40 -19.22
CA ALA A 10 -8.06 3.55 -19.54
C ALA A 10 -9.34 3.12 -20.27
N LYS A 11 -9.25 2.22 -21.25
CA LYS A 11 -10.42 1.67 -21.98
C LYS A 11 -11.40 0.93 -21.07
N LEU A 12 -10.91 0.30 -20.00
CA LEU A 12 -11.76 -0.39 -19.02
C LEU A 12 -12.59 0.57 -18.14
N LEU A 13 -12.31 1.87 -18.18
CA LEU A 13 -12.99 2.89 -17.38
C LEU A 13 -14.03 3.70 -18.17
N VAL A 14 -14.17 3.45 -19.48
CA VAL A 14 -15.14 4.12 -20.35
C VAL A 14 -16.47 3.36 -20.30
N PRO A 15 -17.64 4.03 -20.26
CA PRO A 15 -18.95 3.38 -20.21
C PRO A 15 -19.40 2.81 -21.57
N ASP A 16 -18.53 2.06 -22.25
CA ASP A 16 -18.84 1.35 -23.49
C ASP A 16 -18.57 -0.16 -23.36
N ASN A 17 -19.64 -0.95 -23.45
CA ASN A 17 -19.57 -2.39 -23.20
C ASN A 17 -18.65 -3.13 -24.18
N ASN A 18 -18.64 -2.74 -25.45
CA ASN A 18 -17.80 -3.39 -26.47
C ASN A 18 -16.31 -3.10 -26.19
N THR A 19 -15.98 -1.85 -25.87
CA THR A 19 -14.64 -1.40 -25.51
C THR A 19 -14.16 -2.10 -24.24
N ILE A 20 -15.01 -2.19 -23.20
CA ILE A 20 -14.68 -2.91 -21.96
C ILE A 20 -14.41 -4.39 -22.24
N GLN A 21 -15.23 -5.05 -23.05
CA GLN A 21 -15.04 -6.48 -23.37
C GLN A 21 -13.70 -6.72 -24.10
N GLN A 22 -13.39 -5.90 -25.11
CA GLN A 22 -12.14 -5.99 -25.86
C GLN A 22 -10.92 -5.72 -24.96
N ALA A 23 -10.95 -4.64 -24.17
CA ALA A 23 -9.88 -4.30 -23.26
C ALA A 23 -9.69 -5.34 -22.15
N THR A 24 -10.78 -5.99 -21.71
CA THR A 24 -10.71 -7.10 -20.74
C THR A 24 -9.98 -8.30 -21.34
N GLN A 25 -10.25 -8.63 -22.60
CA GLN A 25 -9.56 -9.72 -23.28
C GLN A 25 -8.07 -9.41 -23.48
N GLN A 26 -7.75 -8.17 -23.88
CA GLN A 26 -6.36 -7.71 -23.98
C GLN A 26 -5.64 -7.78 -22.62
N LEU A 27 -6.29 -7.32 -21.55
CA LEU A 27 -5.73 -7.38 -20.20
C LEU A 27 -5.44 -8.83 -19.75
N LYS A 28 -6.31 -9.79 -20.10
CA LYS A 28 -6.07 -11.21 -19.80
C LYS A 28 -4.82 -11.75 -20.50
N GLU A 29 -4.57 -11.34 -21.74
CA GLU A 29 -3.38 -11.73 -22.48
C GLU A 29 -2.12 -11.09 -21.88
N LEU A 30 -2.14 -9.78 -21.59
CA LEU A 30 -1.04 -9.08 -20.90
C LEU A 30 -0.73 -9.71 -19.53
N PHE A 31 -1.74 -10.28 -18.85
CA PHE A 31 -1.57 -10.94 -17.55
C PHE A 31 -0.82 -12.26 -17.59
N LYS A 32 -0.54 -12.81 -18.77
CA LYS A 32 0.31 -13.99 -18.96
C LYS A 32 1.80 -13.63 -18.97
N ASP A 33 2.12 -12.36 -19.23
CA ASP A 33 3.49 -11.86 -19.24
C ASP A 33 4.08 -11.84 -17.81
N PRO A 34 5.28 -12.41 -17.56
CA PRO A 34 5.95 -12.33 -16.26
C PRO A 34 6.27 -10.89 -15.83
N ASP A 35 6.46 -9.96 -16.78
CA ASP A 35 6.78 -8.55 -16.53
C ASP A 35 5.53 -7.67 -16.28
N ILE A 36 4.36 -8.29 -16.13
CA ILE A 36 3.11 -7.57 -15.85
C ILE A 36 3.19 -6.75 -14.55
N ILE A 37 3.86 -7.24 -13.51
CA ILE A 37 3.98 -6.53 -12.23
C ILE A 37 4.87 -5.28 -12.37
N PRO A 38 6.11 -5.38 -12.91
CA PRO A 38 6.90 -4.20 -13.28
C PRO A 38 6.14 -3.21 -14.17
N GLY A 39 5.38 -3.70 -15.15
CA GLY A 39 4.53 -2.89 -16.01
C GLY A 39 3.48 -2.11 -15.23
N LEU A 40 2.72 -2.78 -14.36
CA LEU A 40 1.70 -2.14 -13.51
C LEU A 40 2.32 -1.11 -12.55
N PHE A 41 3.53 -1.36 -12.02
CA PHE A 41 4.23 -0.40 -11.16
C PHE A 41 4.64 0.87 -11.90
N LYS A 42 5.08 0.75 -13.16
CA LYS A 42 5.34 1.93 -14.00
C LYS A 42 4.08 2.75 -14.23
N VAL A 43 2.95 2.10 -14.55
CA VAL A 43 1.66 2.79 -14.71
C VAL A 43 1.23 3.45 -13.41
N LEU A 44 1.38 2.76 -12.27
CA LEU A 44 1.06 3.28 -10.95
C LEU A 44 1.87 4.54 -10.59
N GLY A 45 3.14 4.63 -11.01
CA GLY A 45 4.00 5.78 -10.69
C GLY A 45 3.98 6.92 -11.71
N LEU A 46 3.63 6.66 -12.98
CA LEU A 46 3.83 7.60 -14.08
C LEU A 46 2.53 8.09 -14.75
N SER A 47 1.44 7.32 -14.64
CA SER A 47 0.18 7.69 -15.31
C SER A 47 -0.37 8.99 -14.76
N GLN A 48 -0.81 9.87 -15.65
CA GLN A 48 -1.42 11.15 -15.27
C GLN A 48 -2.88 10.98 -14.82
N VAL A 49 -3.50 9.83 -15.11
CA VAL A 49 -4.92 9.57 -14.82
C VAL A 49 -5.07 8.84 -13.46
N PRO A 50 -5.63 9.48 -12.42
CA PRO A 50 -5.77 8.88 -11.09
C PRO A 50 -6.48 7.53 -11.08
N GLN A 51 -7.56 7.39 -11.85
CA GLN A 51 -8.36 6.17 -11.92
C GLN A 51 -7.54 5.01 -12.48
N VAL A 52 -6.65 5.27 -13.45
CA VAL A 52 -5.75 4.27 -14.01
C VAL A 52 -4.69 3.87 -12.98
N ARG A 53 -4.09 4.83 -12.25
CA ARG A 53 -3.17 4.53 -11.14
C ARG A 53 -3.84 3.68 -10.06
N GLN A 54 -5.05 4.06 -9.62
CA GLN A 54 -5.81 3.29 -8.63
C GLN A 54 -6.07 1.87 -9.10
N TYR A 55 -6.48 1.70 -10.36
CA TYR A 55 -6.76 0.39 -10.91
C TYR A 55 -5.49 -0.48 -11.03
N ALA A 56 -4.37 0.12 -11.43
CA ALA A 56 -3.07 -0.56 -11.43
C ALA A 56 -2.69 -1.09 -10.03
N ALA A 57 -2.86 -0.28 -8.97
CA ALA A 57 -2.62 -0.72 -7.59
C ALA A 57 -3.51 -1.91 -7.19
N VAL A 58 -4.79 -1.89 -7.55
CA VAL A 58 -5.73 -3.00 -7.27
C VAL A 58 -5.28 -4.29 -7.98
N LEU A 59 -4.84 -4.19 -9.22
CA LEU A 59 -4.36 -5.32 -10.01
C LEU A 59 -3.05 -5.90 -9.45
N ILE A 60 -2.10 -5.04 -9.05
CA ILE A 60 -0.87 -5.46 -8.36
C ILE A 60 -1.23 -6.25 -7.11
N ARG A 61 -2.09 -5.68 -6.25
CA ARG A 61 -2.53 -6.33 -5.01
C ARG A 61 -3.10 -7.72 -5.29
N ARG A 62 -4.00 -7.83 -6.27
CA ARG A 62 -4.63 -9.10 -6.65
C ARG A 62 -3.61 -10.14 -7.12
N LYS A 63 -2.58 -9.72 -7.86
CA LYS A 63 -1.51 -10.62 -8.34
C LYS A 63 -0.68 -11.18 -7.19
N ILE A 64 -0.30 -10.35 -6.22
CA ILE A 64 0.60 -10.73 -5.12
C ILE A 64 -0.12 -11.23 -3.86
N GLN A 65 -1.44 -11.10 -3.75
CA GLN A 65 -2.22 -11.42 -2.53
C GLN A 65 -2.01 -12.85 -1.99
N LYS A 66 -1.78 -13.83 -2.87
CA LYS A 66 -1.51 -15.20 -2.45
C LYS A 66 0.00 -15.36 -2.25
N SER A 67 0.40 -15.85 -1.08
CA SER A 67 1.81 -16.10 -0.73
C SER A 67 2.60 -16.84 -1.82
N ARG A 68 2.00 -17.87 -2.43
CA ARG A 68 2.61 -18.59 -3.56
C ARG A 68 2.94 -17.71 -4.77
N HIS A 69 2.10 -16.71 -5.09
CA HIS A 69 2.34 -15.83 -6.23
C HIS A 69 3.42 -14.80 -5.91
N TRP A 70 3.42 -14.27 -4.68
CA TRP A 70 4.49 -13.39 -4.19
C TRP A 70 5.85 -14.09 -4.26
N HIS A 71 5.95 -15.29 -3.69
CA HIS A 71 7.20 -16.05 -3.67
C HIS A 71 7.60 -16.63 -5.03
N ALA A 72 6.67 -16.74 -5.99
CA ALA A 72 6.99 -17.08 -7.36
C ALA A 72 7.61 -15.91 -8.15
N GLN A 73 7.52 -14.67 -7.65
CA GLN A 73 8.20 -13.53 -8.28
C GLN A 73 9.71 -13.64 -8.08
N SER A 74 10.48 -13.19 -9.06
CA SER A 74 11.93 -13.11 -8.93
C SER A 74 12.33 -12.21 -7.74
N VAL A 75 13.48 -12.49 -7.14
CA VAL A 75 14.01 -11.70 -6.02
C VAL A 75 14.18 -10.23 -6.43
N VAL A 76 14.58 -9.98 -7.68
CA VAL A 76 14.71 -8.63 -8.25
C VAL A 76 13.38 -7.89 -8.25
N ILE A 77 12.28 -8.54 -8.69
CA ILE A 77 10.95 -7.92 -8.69
C ILE A 77 10.49 -7.63 -7.25
N GLN A 78 10.65 -8.59 -6.34
CA GLN A 78 10.26 -8.39 -4.94
C GLN A 78 11.02 -7.20 -4.31
N GLN A 79 12.32 -7.10 -4.57
CA GLN A 79 13.15 -6.02 -4.06
C GLN A 79 12.76 -4.65 -4.65
N ASN A 80 12.57 -4.58 -5.97
CA ASN A 80 12.08 -3.37 -6.63
C ASN A 80 10.75 -2.89 -6.05
N ILE A 81 9.84 -3.81 -5.73
CA ILE A 81 8.56 -3.48 -5.10
C ILE A 81 8.79 -2.84 -3.73
N ARG A 82 9.61 -3.47 -2.87
CA ARG A 82 9.93 -2.97 -1.52
C ARG A 82 10.54 -1.58 -1.52
N GLU A 83 11.43 -1.30 -2.47
CA GLU A 83 12.16 -0.03 -2.57
C GLU A 83 11.28 1.11 -3.08
N ASN A 84 10.43 0.84 -4.07
CA ASN A 84 9.70 1.89 -4.77
C ASN A 84 8.31 2.16 -4.20
N ILE A 85 7.59 1.14 -3.70
CA ILE A 85 6.18 1.30 -3.30
C ILE A 85 5.97 2.33 -2.19
N LEU A 86 6.93 2.48 -1.28
CA LEU A 86 6.87 3.46 -0.19
C LEU A 86 7.05 4.88 -0.69
N GLN A 87 7.93 5.09 -1.67
CA GLN A 87 8.12 6.40 -2.30
C GLN A 87 6.88 6.80 -3.10
N ILE A 88 6.32 5.87 -3.88
CA ILE A 88 5.07 6.07 -4.62
C ILE A 88 3.93 6.45 -3.65
N LEU A 89 3.84 5.79 -2.48
CA LEU A 89 2.83 6.10 -1.46
C LEU A 89 2.95 7.54 -0.92
N LEU A 90 4.17 8.03 -0.72
CA LEU A 90 4.42 9.39 -0.22
C LEU A 90 4.12 10.46 -1.27
N GLN A 91 4.45 10.19 -2.53
CA GLN A 91 4.32 11.15 -3.62
C GLN A 91 2.90 11.25 -4.18
N GLU A 92 2.08 10.21 -4.02
CA GLU A 92 0.72 10.21 -4.55
C GLU A 92 -0.11 11.36 -3.94
N SER A 93 -0.85 12.11 -4.76
CA SER A 93 -1.71 13.21 -4.29
C SER A 93 -3.14 12.72 -4.01
N GLU A 94 -3.62 11.74 -4.77
CA GLU A 94 -5.01 11.33 -4.76
C GLU A 94 -5.30 10.35 -3.62
N LYS A 95 -6.22 10.72 -2.74
CA LYS A 95 -6.57 9.92 -1.55
C LYS A 95 -6.95 8.48 -1.88
N ASN A 96 -7.74 8.28 -2.93
CA ASN A 96 -8.21 6.95 -3.35
C ASN A 96 -7.05 6.08 -3.88
N VAL A 97 -6.14 6.68 -4.65
CA VAL A 97 -4.95 6.00 -5.17
C VAL A 97 -4.00 5.67 -4.02
N ARG A 98 -3.74 6.62 -3.12
CA ARG A 98 -2.93 6.45 -1.90
C ARG A 98 -3.44 5.28 -1.05
N ASN A 99 -4.76 5.19 -0.86
CA ASN A 99 -5.38 4.08 -0.14
C ASN A 99 -5.16 2.73 -0.85
N ALA A 100 -5.27 2.69 -2.19
CA ALA A 100 -5.00 1.48 -2.95
C ALA A 100 -3.53 1.05 -2.86
N ILE A 101 -2.58 2.01 -2.94
CA ILE A 101 -1.15 1.79 -2.74
C ILE A 101 -0.88 1.26 -1.32
N ALA A 102 -1.49 1.85 -0.30
CA ALA A 102 -1.37 1.39 1.08
C ALA A 102 -1.81 -0.08 1.24
N GLN A 103 -2.85 -0.52 0.53
CA GLN A 103 -3.25 -1.93 0.52
C GLN A 103 -2.23 -2.84 -0.19
N VAL A 104 -1.51 -2.36 -1.20
CA VAL A 104 -0.39 -3.08 -1.82
C VAL A 104 0.75 -3.23 -0.80
N VAL A 105 1.18 -2.14 -0.17
CA VAL A 105 2.18 -2.15 0.91
C VAL A 105 1.79 -3.17 1.97
N ALA A 106 0.52 -3.15 2.37
CA ALA A 106 0.07 -4.04 3.42
C ALA A 106 0.09 -5.52 3.02
N THR A 107 -0.20 -5.80 1.75
CA THR A 107 -0.14 -7.15 1.20
C THR A 107 1.29 -7.67 1.16
N VAL A 108 2.25 -6.84 0.73
CA VAL A 108 3.68 -7.19 0.76
C VAL A 108 4.15 -7.42 2.20
N ALA A 109 3.81 -6.52 3.12
CA ALA A 109 4.16 -6.62 4.53
C ALA A 109 3.67 -7.94 5.17
N LYS A 110 2.44 -8.37 4.85
CA LYS A 110 1.89 -9.65 5.32
C LYS A 110 2.77 -10.85 4.95
N HIS A 111 3.46 -10.80 3.81
CA HIS A 111 4.33 -11.87 3.35
C HIS A 111 5.75 -11.77 3.93
N ASP A 112 6.26 -10.56 4.04
CA ASP A 112 7.69 -10.32 4.33
C ASP A 112 8.00 -10.09 5.81
N LEU A 113 7.06 -9.54 6.58
CA LEU A 113 7.26 -9.29 8.01
C LEU A 113 7.51 -10.57 8.84
N PRO A 114 6.76 -11.67 8.64
CA PRO A 114 7.03 -12.93 9.38
C PRO A 114 8.42 -13.51 9.13
N LYS A 115 9.06 -13.12 8.02
CA LYS A 115 10.39 -13.57 7.60
C LYS A 115 11.47 -12.51 7.80
N ASN A 116 11.13 -11.35 8.37
CA ASN A 116 12.00 -10.19 8.53
C ASN A 116 12.67 -9.73 7.21
N GLN A 117 11.94 -9.81 6.10
CA GLN A 117 12.46 -9.55 4.74
C GLN A 117 12.30 -8.08 4.28
N TRP A 118 11.64 -7.23 5.07
CA TRP A 118 11.42 -5.83 4.72
C TRP A 118 11.64 -4.87 5.91
N PRO A 119 12.88 -4.77 6.43
CA PRO A 119 13.20 -3.90 7.57
C PRO A 119 12.94 -2.41 7.28
N GLN A 120 13.02 -1.98 6.02
CA GLN A 120 12.80 -0.60 5.60
C GLN A 120 11.36 -0.12 5.91
N LEU A 121 10.38 -1.03 5.90
CA LEU A 121 9.00 -0.70 6.24
C LEU A 121 8.89 -0.17 7.68
N PHE A 122 9.66 -0.73 8.62
CA PHE A 122 9.65 -0.29 10.02
C PHE A 122 10.18 1.14 10.17
N GLN A 123 11.27 1.45 9.47
CA GLN A 123 11.86 2.79 9.46
C GLN A 123 10.88 3.80 8.87
N PHE A 124 10.22 3.42 7.76
CA PHE A 124 9.17 4.22 7.14
C PHE A 124 8.01 4.50 8.10
N LEU A 125 7.45 3.47 8.75
CA LEU A 125 6.32 3.64 9.67
C LEU A 125 6.68 4.54 10.85
N THR A 126 7.90 4.41 11.39
CA THR A 126 8.38 5.24 12.50
C THR A 126 8.53 6.71 12.09
N ALA A 127 9.10 6.97 10.91
CA ALA A 127 9.21 8.34 10.39
C ALA A 127 7.83 8.94 10.08
N TYR A 128 6.94 8.13 9.50
CA TYR A 128 5.60 8.55 9.12
C TYR A 128 4.75 8.94 10.35
N THR A 129 4.77 8.14 11.42
CA THR A 129 4.03 8.47 12.65
C THR A 129 4.56 9.72 13.36
N LYS A 130 5.88 9.89 13.44
CA LYS A 130 6.50 11.11 13.99
C LYS A 130 6.09 12.36 13.21
N SER A 131 6.02 12.28 11.88
CA SER A 131 5.61 13.40 11.04
C SER A 131 4.13 13.79 11.18
N GLN A 132 3.28 12.86 11.64
CA GLN A 132 1.83 13.05 11.79
C GLN A 132 1.43 13.46 13.21
N ASN A 133 2.32 13.35 14.21
CA ASN A 133 2.07 13.79 15.58
C ASN A 133 2.41 15.29 15.71
N PRO A 134 1.43 16.19 15.89
CA PRO A 134 1.71 17.61 16.15
C PRO A 134 2.39 17.84 17.51
N VAL A 135 2.32 16.86 18.43
CA VAL A 135 2.84 16.94 19.80
C VAL A 135 4.38 16.90 19.85
N GLU A 136 5.06 16.24 18.91
CA GLU A 136 6.53 16.20 18.88
C GLU A 136 7.16 17.40 18.14
N ARG A 137 6.35 18.34 17.65
CA ARG A 137 6.87 19.57 17.04
C ARG A 137 7.46 20.54 18.08
N GLU A 138 7.26 20.28 19.37
CA GLU A 138 7.51 21.24 20.45
C GLU A 138 8.50 20.76 21.54
N GLU A 139 9.20 19.63 21.35
CA GLU A 139 10.16 19.10 22.36
C GLU A 139 11.65 19.27 21.97
N VAL A 140 12.02 20.37 21.31
CA VAL A 140 13.44 20.79 21.20
C VAL A 140 13.71 22.11 21.93
N SER A 141 12.78 22.57 22.78
CA SER A 141 13.02 23.75 23.61
C SER A 141 12.45 23.59 25.02
N GLY A 142 13.23 22.97 25.91
CA GLY A 142 13.17 23.30 27.34
C GLY A 142 13.01 22.15 28.32
N ALA A 143 13.94 22.13 29.28
CA ALA A 143 13.78 21.68 30.67
C ALA A 143 13.82 20.16 31.02
N SER A 144 15.04 19.71 31.31
CA SER A 144 15.50 19.15 32.61
C SER A 144 14.47 18.53 33.59
N GLY A 145 14.67 17.24 33.92
CA GLY A 145 14.27 16.62 35.19
C GLY A 145 14.07 15.09 35.13
N PRO A 146 14.68 14.27 36.01
CA PRO A 146 14.50 12.82 35.98
C PRO A 146 13.38 12.38 36.94
N VAL A 147 12.41 11.61 36.46
CA VAL A 147 11.42 10.92 37.31
C VAL A 147 11.63 9.42 37.23
N HIS A 148 11.95 8.84 38.39
CA HIS A 148 12.20 7.43 38.62
C HIS A 148 10.86 6.70 38.82
N VAL A 149 10.52 5.72 37.97
CA VAL A 149 9.42 4.77 38.24
C VAL A 149 9.91 3.36 37.92
N LYS A 150 10.04 2.54 38.97
CA LYS A 150 10.25 1.09 38.87
C LYS A 150 8.95 0.42 38.45
N THR A 151 9.01 -0.45 37.44
CA THR A 151 7.97 -1.46 37.20
C THR A 151 8.65 -2.70 36.63
N GLN A 152 8.75 -3.75 37.46
CA GLN A 152 9.07 -5.11 37.01
C GLN A 152 7.86 -5.66 36.24
N ARG A 153 8.04 -5.95 34.95
CA ARG A 153 7.22 -6.92 34.20
C ARG A 153 8.14 -7.91 33.53
N GLY A 154 7.70 -9.17 33.52
CA GLY A 154 8.39 -10.32 32.95
C GLY A 154 8.97 -10.03 31.57
N ILE A 155 10.11 -10.67 31.32
CA ILE A 155 10.96 -10.48 30.15
C ILE A 155 10.23 -10.99 28.90
N LEU A 156 9.39 -10.13 28.32
CA LEU A 156 9.04 -10.17 26.91
C LEU A 156 10.02 -9.24 26.22
N THR A 157 10.86 -9.78 25.33
CA THR A 157 11.89 -9.00 24.65
C THR A 157 11.26 -7.80 23.92
N PRO A 158 11.93 -6.65 23.84
CA PRO A 158 11.42 -5.45 23.15
C PRO A 158 10.91 -5.71 21.73
N ASN A 159 11.49 -6.71 21.04
CA ASN A 159 11.07 -7.13 19.70
C ASN A 159 9.62 -7.66 19.66
N THR A 160 9.15 -8.36 20.69
CA THR A 160 7.80 -8.94 20.71
C THR A 160 6.73 -7.89 20.99
N ILE A 161 7.02 -6.93 21.87
CA ILE A 161 6.10 -5.82 22.21
C ILE A 161 5.99 -4.85 21.03
N ASN A 162 7.11 -4.52 20.38
CA ASN A 162 7.11 -3.67 19.20
C ASN A 162 6.38 -4.33 18.01
N MET A 163 6.54 -5.64 17.83
CA MET A 163 5.85 -6.36 16.75
C MET A 163 4.33 -6.43 16.98
N ALA A 164 3.88 -6.71 18.21
CA ALA A 164 2.45 -6.71 18.53
C ALA A 164 1.86 -5.29 18.38
N ALA A 165 2.48 -4.27 18.98
CA ALA A 165 2.05 -2.88 18.86
C ALA A 165 2.03 -2.40 17.40
N MET A 166 3.01 -2.82 16.59
CA MET A 166 3.06 -2.47 15.18
C MET A 166 2.03 -3.24 14.34
N MET A 167 1.74 -4.50 14.68
CA MET A 167 0.65 -5.26 14.06
C MET A 167 -0.71 -4.65 14.40
N TYR A 168 -0.89 -4.13 15.62
CA TYR A 168 -2.05 -3.34 16.02
C TYR A 168 -2.12 -2.00 15.28
N MET A 169 -1.02 -1.23 15.20
CA MET A 169 -0.98 0.03 14.45
C MET A 169 -1.25 -0.17 12.95
N PHE A 170 -0.74 -1.25 12.37
CA PHE A 170 -0.97 -1.61 10.99
C PHE A 170 -2.40 -2.14 10.76
N ALA A 171 -2.96 -2.91 11.70
CA ALA A 171 -4.37 -3.29 11.67
C ALA A 171 -5.28 -2.06 11.79
N SER A 172 -4.97 -1.12 12.67
CA SER A 172 -5.67 0.17 12.78
C SER A 172 -5.51 1.05 11.54
N PHE A 173 -4.35 1.04 10.89
CA PHE A 173 -4.13 1.72 9.60
C PHE A 173 -5.00 1.10 8.49
N ILE A 174 -5.06 -0.23 8.40
CA ILE A 174 -5.93 -0.93 7.45
C ILE A 174 -7.41 -0.71 7.77
N GLN A 175 -7.77 -0.69 9.05
CA GLN A 175 -9.15 -0.50 9.50
C GLN A 175 -9.62 0.95 9.30
N SER A 176 -8.75 1.93 9.54
CA SER A 176 -8.99 3.35 9.24
C SER A 176 -9.24 3.56 7.74
N VAL A 177 -8.42 2.94 6.87
CA VAL A 177 -8.60 3.01 5.41
C VAL A 177 -9.87 2.28 4.96
N THR A 178 -10.24 1.16 5.60
CA THR A 178 -11.45 0.38 5.26
C THR A 178 -12.73 1.11 5.67
N GLN A 179 -12.77 1.74 6.85
CA GLN A 179 -13.93 2.51 7.32
C GLN A 179 -14.22 3.73 6.45
N ILE A 180 -13.18 4.36 5.89
CA ILE A 180 -13.31 5.48 4.96
C ILE A 180 -13.89 5.02 3.60
N VAL A 181 -13.52 3.83 3.11
CA VAL A 181 -14.05 3.26 1.85
C VAL A 181 -15.52 2.85 2.02
N VAL A 182 -15.88 2.23 3.14
CA VAL A 182 -17.29 1.90 3.45
C VAL A 182 -18.13 3.18 3.56
N GLY A 183 -17.61 4.24 4.19
CA GLY A 183 -18.27 5.54 4.26
C GLY A 183 -18.45 6.22 2.89
N MET A 184 -17.50 6.08 1.97
CA MET A 184 -17.63 6.60 0.60
C MET A 184 -18.60 5.78 -0.26
N GLN A 185 -18.62 4.46 -0.09
CA GLN A 185 -19.57 3.57 -0.77
C GLN A 185 -21.03 3.88 -0.36
N GLN A 186 -21.24 4.16 0.94
CA GLN A 186 -22.55 4.51 1.49
C GLN A 186 -23.04 5.91 1.05
N MET A 187 -22.14 6.88 0.88
CA MET A 187 -22.52 8.21 0.33
C MET A 187 -22.91 8.15 -1.15
N VAL A 188 -22.25 7.33 -1.97
CA VAL A 188 -22.60 7.17 -3.40
C VAL A 188 -23.96 6.48 -3.56
N THR A 189 -24.31 5.52 -2.69
CA THR A 189 -25.64 4.89 -2.71
C THR A 189 -26.77 5.82 -2.20
N HIS A 190 -26.46 6.82 -1.38
CA HIS A 190 -27.46 7.77 -0.86
C HIS A 190 -27.75 8.95 -1.79
N PHE A 191 -26.85 9.24 -2.74
CA PHE A 191 -27.03 10.28 -3.76
C PHE A 191 -27.59 9.76 -5.10
N ALA A 192 -27.72 8.43 -5.24
CA ALA A 192 -28.28 7.76 -6.41
C ALA A 192 -29.71 7.22 -6.19
N ALA A 193 -30.36 7.63 -5.10
CA ALA A 193 -31.78 7.41 -4.80
C ALA A 193 -32.48 8.77 -4.69
#